data_AF-A0AAU4KSE9-F1
#
_entry.id   AF-A0AAU4KSE9-F1
#
_cell.length_a   1.000
_cell.length_b   1.000
_cell.length_c   1.000
_cell.angle_alpha   90.00
_cell.angle_beta   90.00
_cell.angle_gamma   90.00
#
_symmetry.space_group_name_H-M   'P 1'
#
loop_
_entity.id
_entity.type
_entity.pdbx_description
1 polymer ?
#
loop_
_entity_poly.entity_id
_entity_poly.type
_entity_poly.pdbx_seq_one_letter_code
_entity_poly.pdbx_strand_id
1 'polypeptide(L)'
;MKPRPPVTSDVSKAVTPETLREQYVAGATVDELVTASGLSYGTVLNRLHDAGTVMRTSWQTRRLRQDPQARQRLAVRLRTLYEEHGATLTELASAAGETRLVARRLLVEAGGTVRTTQQTLRMRAAARAAERQKLVLSLRARYEAGATVPDLAEDCNYSIATVYRLLHQAGTRMRPQHRHGPAHDPSKRP
;
A
#
# COMPACT_ATOMS: atom_id res chain seq x y z
N MET A 1 63.11 -40.69 -15.89
CA MET A 1 61.88 -40.03 -16.39
C MET A 1 61.08 -39.52 -15.20
N LYS A 2 60.74 -38.22 -15.16
CA LYS A 2 59.84 -37.64 -14.15
C LYS A 2 58.53 -37.26 -14.85
N PRO A 3 57.35 -37.62 -14.32
CA PRO A 3 56.07 -37.23 -14.94
C PRO A 3 55.83 -35.73 -14.74
N ARG A 4 55.39 -35.06 -15.81
CA ARG A 4 54.88 -33.68 -15.76
C ARG A 4 53.53 -33.66 -15.02
N PRO A 5 53.25 -32.64 -14.19
CA PRO A 5 51.93 -32.48 -13.61
C PRO A 5 50.91 -32.04 -14.69
N PRO A 6 49.62 -32.40 -14.54
CA PRO A 6 48.58 -32.01 -15.48
C PRO A 6 48.28 -30.51 -15.37
N VAL A 7 48.21 -29.87 -16.53
CA VAL A 7 47.79 -28.47 -16.70
C VAL A 7 46.29 -28.39 -16.43
N THR A 8 45.90 -27.91 -15.25
CA THR A 8 44.52 -27.48 -14.98
C THR A 8 44.36 -26.03 -15.45
N SER A 9 44.04 -25.81 -16.72
CA SER A 9 43.83 -24.45 -17.23
C SER A 9 42.80 -24.39 -18.37
N ASP A 10 41.67 -25.09 -18.24
CA ASP A 10 40.63 -25.06 -19.29
C ASP A 10 39.19 -24.91 -18.78
N VAL A 11 38.97 -24.35 -17.59
CA VAL A 11 37.61 -24.00 -17.09
C VAL A 11 37.41 -22.48 -16.90
N SER A 12 38.44 -21.64 -17.11
CA SER A 12 38.35 -20.17 -16.96
C SER A 12 38.19 -19.38 -18.27
N LYS A 13 38.04 -20.05 -19.42
CA LYS A 13 37.45 -19.46 -20.64
C LYS A 13 35.93 -19.43 -20.40
N ALA A 14 35.24 -18.34 -20.13
CA ALA A 14 35.17 -17.15 -20.97
C ALA A 14 34.53 -15.96 -20.22
N VAL A 15 34.95 -15.67 -18.99
CA VAL A 15 34.49 -14.46 -18.28
C VAL A 15 35.46 -13.32 -18.57
N THR A 16 35.20 -12.56 -19.63
CA THR A 16 36.07 -11.44 -20.01
C THR A 16 35.88 -10.24 -19.07
N PRO A 17 36.90 -9.39 -18.88
CA PRO A 17 36.79 -8.14 -18.12
C PRO A 17 35.61 -7.26 -18.58
N GLU A 18 35.33 -7.25 -19.88
CA GLU A 18 34.24 -6.51 -20.51
C GLU A 18 32.87 -7.05 -20.09
N THR A 19 32.68 -8.38 -20.08
CA THR A 19 31.41 -8.99 -19.64
C THR A 19 31.12 -8.72 -18.16
N LEU A 20 32.15 -8.73 -17.30
CA LEU A 20 32.01 -8.33 -15.89
C LEU A 20 31.64 -6.85 -15.77
N ARG A 21 32.24 -5.98 -16.58
CA ARG A 21 31.93 -4.55 -16.61
C ARG A 21 30.50 -4.29 -17.07
N GLU A 22 30.01 -4.98 -18.11
CA GLU A 22 28.62 -4.85 -18.58
C GLU A 22 27.61 -5.26 -17.50
N GLN A 23 27.82 -6.40 -16.85
CA GLN A 23 26.96 -6.85 -15.76
C GLN A 23 27.02 -5.91 -14.55
N TYR A 24 28.21 -5.40 -14.23
CA TYR A 24 28.38 -4.39 -13.20
C TYR A 24 27.59 -3.11 -13.55
N VAL A 25 27.78 -2.55 -14.75
CA VAL A 25 27.06 -1.36 -15.22
C VAL A 25 25.54 -1.57 -15.22
N ALA A 26 25.07 -2.78 -15.53
CA ALA A 26 23.67 -3.16 -15.50
C ALA A 26 23.06 -3.25 -14.09
N GLY A 27 23.87 -3.25 -13.02
CA GLY A 27 23.36 -3.22 -11.63
C GLY A 27 23.84 -4.34 -10.71
N ALA A 28 24.64 -5.30 -11.22
CA ALA A 28 25.18 -6.39 -10.40
C ALA A 28 26.21 -5.88 -9.38
N THR A 29 26.24 -6.48 -8.19
CA THR A 29 27.27 -6.24 -7.16
C THR A 29 28.49 -7.10 -7.41
N VAL A 30 29.63 -6.74 -6.82
CA VAL A 30 30.84 -7.57 -6.87
C VAL A 30 30.57 -8.98 -6.32
N ASP A 31 29.79 -9.12 -5.25
CA ASP A 31 29.41 -10.44 -4.70
C ASP A 31 28.55 -11.29 -5.65
N GLU A 32 27.64 -10.65 -6.39
CA GLU A 32 26.84 -11.34 -7.41
C GLU A 32 27.68 -11.75 -8.61
N LEU A 33 28.63 -10.90 -9.03
CA LEU A 33 29.60 -11.24 -10.06
C LEU A 33 30.51 -12.40 -9.63
N VAL A 34 30.94 -12.43 -8.37
CA VAL A 34 31.71 -13.54 -7.79
C VAL A 34 30.91 -14.84 -7.85
N THR A 35 29.64 -14.79 -7.44
CA THR A 35 28.77 -15.97 -7.44
C THR A 35 28.46 -16.45 -8.87
N ALA A 36 28.22 -15.53 -9.80
CA ALA A 36 27.88 -15.85 -11.19
C ALA A 36 29.10 -16.32 -12.02
N SER A 37 30.29 -15.77 -11.75
CA SER A 37 31.51 -16.10 -12.50
C SER A 37 32.33 -17.24 -11.89
N GLY A 38 32.08 -17.59 -10.62
CA GLY A 38 32.91 -18.56 -9.86
C GLY A 38 34.34 -18.06 -9.59
N LEU A 39 34.64 -16.80 -9.87
CA LEU A 39 35.95 -16.19 -9.65
C LEU A 39 36.08 -15.71 -8.20
N SER A 40 37.31 -15.63 -7.69
CA SER A 40 37.53 -15.02 -6.38
C SER A 40 37.23 -13.52 -6.40
N TYR A 41 36.81 -12.99 -5.25
CA TYR A 41 36.47 -11.57 -5.09
C TYR A 41 37.56 -10.62 -5.59
N GLY A 42 38.83 -10.88 -5.23
CA GLY A 42 39.97 -10.09 -5.72
C GLY A 42 40.18 -10.17 -7.23
N THR A 43 39.89 -11.33 -7.86
CA THR A 43 39.99 -11.50 -9.31
C THR A 43 38.94 -10.69 -10.04
N VAL A 44 37.70 -10.65 -9.52
CA VAL A 44 36.62 -9.83 -10.08
C VAL A 44 36.98 -8.34 -10.00
N LEU A 45 37.50 -7.87 -8.86
CA LEU A 45 37.93 -6.48 -8.70
C LEU A 45 39.07 -6.11 -9.65
N ASN A 46 40.09 -6.95 -9.77
CA ASN A 46 41.20 -6.71 -10.70
C ASN A 46 40.71 -6.63 -12.14
N ARG A 47 39.85 -7.56 -12.57
CA ARG A 47 39.27 -7.52 -13.93
C ARG A 47 38.38 -6.29 -14.16
N LEU A 48 37.61 -5.85 -13.17
CA LEU A 48 36.84 -4.62 -13.28
C LEU A 48 37.75 -3.38 -13.38
N HIS A 49 38.86 -3.35 -12.64
CA HIS A 49 39.88 -2.32 -12.74
C HIS A 49 40.60 -2.32 -14.09
N ASP A 50 40.99 -3.49 -14.60
CA ASP A 50 41.61 -3.66 -15.92
C ASP A 50 40.68 -3.17 -17.04
N ALA A 51 39.37 -3.36 -16.88
CA ALA A 51 38.34 -2.82 -17.77
C ALA A 51 38.06 -1.31 -17.57
N GLY A 52 38.81 -0.62 -16.71
CA GLY A 52 38.67 0.82 -16.42
C GLY A 52 37.42 1.18 -15.61
N THR A 53 36.86 0.24 -14.85
CA THR A 53 35.59 0.44 -14.13
C THR A 53 35.83 1.18 -12.81
N VAL A 54 35.21 2.34 -12.64
CA VAL A 54 35.18 3.04 -11.35
C VAL A 54 34.21 2.33 -10.41
N MET A 55 34.68 2.02 -9.20
CA MET A 55 33.86 1.35 -8.19
C MET A 55 32.71 2.25 -7.74
N ARG A 56 31.49 1.70 -7.79
CA ARG A 56 30.27 2.36 -7.31
C ARG A 56 30.20 2.30 -5.79
N THR A 57 29.67 3.36 -5.20
CA THR A 57 29.34 3.38 -3.78
C THR A 57 28.10 2.52 -3.51
N SER A 58 27.93 2.09 -2.26
CA SER A 58 26.74 1.34 -1.81
C SER A 58 25.42 2.07 -2.14
N TRP A 59 25.41 3.41 -2.05
CA TRP A 59 24.26 4.23 -2.41
C TRP A 59 23.95 4.23 -3.91
N GLN A 60 24.99 4.30 -4.76
CA GLN A 60 24.83 4.23 -6.22
C GLN A 60 24.28 2.88 -6.65
N THR A 61 24.81 1.78 -6.10
CA THR A 61 24.32 0.42 -6.35
C THR A 61 22.87 0.22 -5.91
N ARG A 62 22.50 0.73 -4.74
CA ARG A 62 21.10 0.68 -4.25
C ARG A 62 20.15 1.43 -5.18
N ARG A 63 20.57 2.59 -5.71
CA ARG A 63 19.76 3.38 -6.66
C ARG A 63 19.61 2.70 -8.02
N LEU A 64 20.67 2.05 -8.51
CA LEU A 64 20.66 1.33 -9.80
C LEU A 64 19.76 0.08 -9.77
N ARG A 65 19.63 -0.55 -8.59
CA ARG A 65 18.77 -1.72 -8.38
C ARG A 65 17.31 -1.39 -8.08
N GLN A 66 17.01 -0.18 -7.65
CA GLN A 66 15.62 0.26 -7.59
C GLN A 66 15.13 0.43 -9.04
N ASP A 67 14.33 -0.51 -9.53
CA ASP A 67 13.70 -0.43 -10.85
C ASP A 67 13.02 0.94 -11.02
N PRO A 68 13.57 1.85 -11.85
CA PRO A 68 13.08 3.22 -11.97
C PRO A 68 11.63 3.24 -12.48
N GLN A 69 11.25 2.29 -13.33
CA GLN A 69 9.91 2.19 -13.88
C GLN A 69 8.92 1.65 -12.85
N ALA A 70 9.31 0.67 -12.03
CA ALA A 70 8.47 0.22 -10.91
C ALA A 70 8.27 1.34 -9.88
N ARG A 71 9.33 2.10 -9.57
CA ARG A 71 9.24 3.26 -8.67
C ARG A 71 8.29 4.32 -9.21
N GLN A 72 8.36 4.63 -10.50
CA GLN A 72 7.48 5.62 -11.11
C GLN A 72 6.03 5.16 -11.16
N ARG A 73 5.77 3.89 -11.50
CA ARG A 73 4.42 3.27 -11.42
C ARG A 73 3.85 3.33 -9.99
N LEU A 74 4.67 3.02 -8.99
CA LEU A 74 4.28 3.14 -7.59
C LEU A 74 3.97 4.59 -7.21
N ALA A 75 4.81 5.54 -7.59
CA ALA A 75 4.61 6.96 -7.33
C ALA A 75 3.29 7.47 -7.91
N VAL A 76 2.98 7.11 -9.16
CA VAL A 76 1.70 7.43 -9.82
C VAL A 76 0.53 6.80 -9.06
N ARG A 77 0.61 5.52 -8.70
CA ARG A 77 -0.44 4.84 -7.92
C ARG A 77 -0.69 5.51 -6.57
N LEU A 78 0.38 5.90 -5.86
CA LEU A 78 0.26 6.61 -4.58
C LEU A 78 -0.38 7.98 -4.75
N ARG A 79 -0.11 8.68 -5.86
CA ARG A 79 -0.77 9.94 -6.19
C ARG A 79 -2.27 9.75 -6.44
N THR A 80 -2.67 8.75 -7.21
CA THR A 80 -4.10 8.42 -7.42
C THR A 80 -4.81 8.13 -6.10
N LEU A 81 -4.21 7.28 -5.25
CA LEU A 81 -4.73 7.00 -3.90
C LEU A 81 -4.84 8.27 -3.04
N TYR A 82 -3.84 9.14 -3.14
CA TYR A 82 -3.86 10.40 -2.42
C TYR A 82 -4.98 11.30 -2.92
N GLU A 83 -4.96 11.68 -4.20
CA GLU A 83 -5.80 12.70 -4.82
C GLU A 83 -7.27 12.27 -4.91
N GLU A 84 -7.55 11.07 -5.44
CA GLU A 84 -8.91 10.60 -5.72
C GLU A 84 -9.56 9.95 -4.50
N HIS A 85 -8.81 9.14 -3.77
CA HIS A 85 -9.35 8.38 -2.62
C HIS A 85 -9.12 9.08 -1.27
N GLY A 86 -8.43 10.22 -1.26
CA GLY A 86 -8.20 10.99 -0.03
C GLY A 86 -7.26 10.30 0.97
N ALA A 87 -6.44 9.35 0.52
CA ALA A 87 -5.56 8.57 1.38
C ALA A 87 -4.58 9.47 2.16
N THR A 88 -4.21 9.08 3.38
CA THR A 88 -3.23 9.81 4.18
C THR A 88 -1.80 9.36 3.93
N LEU A 89 -0.81 10.18 4.29
CA LEU A 89 0.61 9.81 4.16
C LEU A 89 0.97 8.52 4.92
N THR A 90 0.25 8.19 6.00
CA THR A 90 0.44 6.94 6.74
C THR A 90 -0.12 5.75 5.96
N GLU A 91 -1.30 5.90 5.36
CA GLU A 91 -1.89 4.86 4.49
C GLU A 91 -1.06 4.65 3.22
N LEU A 92 -0.52 5.72 2.63
CA LEU A 92 0.41 5.63 1.49
C LEU A 92 1.70 4.90 1.86
N ALA A 93 2.23 5.14 3.06
CA ALA A 93 3.39 4.43 3.59
C ALA A 93 3.10 2.93 3.73
N SER A 94 1.95 2.56 4.33
CA SER A 94 1.51 1.18 4.43
C SER A 94 1.31 0.53 3.05
N ALA A 95 0.70 1.24 2.09
CA ALA A 95 0.47 0.73 0.73
C ALA A 95 1.76 0.53 -0.08
N ALA A 96 2.80 1.31 0.22
CA ALA A 96 4.12 1.20 -0.39
C ALA A 96 5.05 0.22 0.34
N GLY A 97 4.70 -0.25 1.55
CA GLY A 97 5.62 -1.00 2.41
C GLY A 97 6.82 -0.18 2.90
N GLU A 98 6.68 1.14 2.91
CA GLU A 98 7.78 2.09 3.05
C GLU A 98 7.51 3.08 4.19
N THR A 99 8.53 3.87 4.53
CA THR A 99 8.36 4.92 5.56
C THR A 99 7.52 6.09 5.05
N ARG A 100 6.93 6.85 5.99
CA ARG A 100 6.17 8.07 5.68
C ARG A 100 6.97 9.12 4.90
N LEU A 101 8.28 9.22 5.16
CA LEU A 101 9.17 10.14 4.43
C LEU A 101 9.34 9.71 2.96
N VAL A 102 9.48 8.40 2.72
CA VAL A 102 9.59 7.84 1.37
C VAL A 102 8.27 8.01 0.62
N ALA A 103 7.13 7.71 1.24
CA ALA A 103 5.81 7.94 0.64
C ALA A 103 5.59 9.42 0.28
N ARG A 104 5.99 10.36 1.14
CA ARG A 104 5.96 11.79 0.85
C ARG A 104 6.84 12.14 -0.35
N ARG A 105 8.07 11.61 -0.42
CA ARG A 105 8.97 11.87 -1.53
C ARG A 105 8.42 11.32 -2.85
N LEU A 106 7.88 10.09 -2.85
CA LEU A 106 7.24 9.48 -4.02
C LEU A 106 6.04 10.30 -4.51
N LEU A 107 5.22 10.82 -3.60
CA LEU A 107 4.10 11.69 -3.96
C LEU A 107 4.58 12.95 -4.70
N VAL A 108 5.64 13.59 -4.19
CA VAL A 108 6.25 14.77 -4.83
C VAL A 108 6.91 14.42 -6.16
N GLU A 109 7.60 13.27 -6.25
CA GLU A 109 8.18 12.75 -7.50
C GLU A 109 7.11 12.53 -8.59
N ALA A 110 5.89 12.15 -8.21
CA ALA A 110 4.74 12.03 -9.12
C ALA A 110 4.03 13.37 -9.44
N GLY A 111 4.57 14.50 -8.97
CA GLY A 111 3.99 15.83 -9.14
C GLY A 111 2.84 16.16 -8.19
N GLY A 112 2.62 15.37 -7.14
CA GLY A 112 1.60 15.61 -6.13
C GLY A 112 2.06 16.63 -5.07
N THR A 113 1.12 17.43 -4.57
CA THR A 113 1.37 18.37 -3.47
C THR A 113 0.86 17.82 -2.15
N VAL A 114 1.62 18.01 -1.07
CA VAL A 114 1.19 17.60 0.27
C VAL A 114 0.09 18.54 0.77
N ARG A 115 -1.05 17.98 1.13
CA ARG A 115 -2.18 18.70 1.74
C ARG A 115 -1.80 19.26 3.09
N THR A 116 -2.42 20.38 3.43
CA THR A 116 -2.38 20.91 4.78
C THR A 116 -3.22 20.05 5.73
N THR A 117 -2.94 20.19 7.03
CA THR A 117 -3.75 19.55 8.08
C THR A 117 -5.21 19.97 7.98
N GLN A 118 -5.50 21.24 7.70
CA GLN A 118 -6.86 21.75 7.56
C GLN A 118 -7.60 21.15 6.36
N GLN A 119 -6.92 21.01 5.21
CA GLN A 119 -7.48 20.33 4.03
C GLN A 119 -7.82 18.86 4.35
N THR A 120 -6.92 18.16 5.05
CA THR A 120 -7.15 16.77 5.47
C THR A 120 -8.35 16.65 6.41
N LEU A 121 -8.49 17.57 7.38
CA LEU A 121 -9.63 17.61 8.29
C LEU A 121 -10.95 17.86 7.55
N ARG A 122 -10.98 18.81 6.61
CA ARG A 122 -12.17 19.10 5.79
C ARG A 122 -12.59 17.88 4.97
N MET A 123 -11.65 17.21 4.32
CA MET A 123 -11.94 15.99 3.54
C MET A 123 -12.48 14.87 4.43
N ARG A 124 -11.90 14.64 5.61
CA ARG A 124 -12.39 13.63 6.55
C ARG A 124 -13.79 13.96 7.09
N ALA A 125 -14.04 15.23 7.39
CA ALA A 125 -15.37 15.67 7.81
C ALA A 125 -16.40 15.44 6.70
N ALA A 126 -16.05 15.77 5.46
CA ALA A 126 -16.91 15.53 4.29
C ALA A 126 -17.17 14.03 4.06
N ALA A 127 -16.13 13.18 4.13
CA ALA A 127 -16.27 11.73 4.00
C ALA A 127 -17.18 11.14 5.08
N ARG A 128 -16.99 11.53 6.35
CA ARG A 128 -17.86 11.11 7.46
C ARG A 128 -19.30 11.60 7.29
N ALA A 129 -19.49 12.81 6.77
CA ALA A 129 -20.81 13.35 6.48
C ALA A 129 -21.50 12.54 5.36
N ALA A 130 -20.77 12.16 4.31
CA ALA A 130 -21.27 11.33 3.24
C ALA A 130 -21.66 9.92 3.72
N GLU A 131 -20.81 9.27 4.53
CA GLU A 131 -21.13 7.97 5.14
C GLU A 131 -22.35 8.05 6.05
N ARG A 132 -22.43 9.10 6.88
CA ARG A 132 -23.62 9.36 7.71
C ARG A 132 -24.87 9.56 6.85
N GLN A 133 -24.77 10.27 5.73
CA GLN A 133 -25.90 10.47 4.83
C GLN A 133 -26.37 9.15 4.20
N LYS A 134 -25.45 8.29 3.76
CA LYS A 134 -25.79 6.94 3.25
C LYS A 134 -26.52 6.12 4.31
N LEU A 135 -26.03 6.12 5.54
CA LEU A 135 -26.66 5.42 6.66
C LEU A 135 -28.06 5.96 6.95
N VAL A 136 -28.23 7.28 6.96
CA VAL A 136 -29.53 7.93 7.18
C VAL A 136 -30.54 7.50 6.11
N LEU A 137 -30.12 7.46 4.85
CA LEU A 137 -30.97 7.03 3.73
C LEU A 137 -31.31 5.53 3.79
N SER A 138 -30.33 4.68 4.15
CA SER A 138 -30.59 3.24 4.28
C SER A 138 -31.55 2.94 5.43
N LEU A 139 -31.39 3.60 6.59
CA LEU A 139 -32.31 3.47 7.72
C LEU A 139 -33.73 3.93 7.34
N ARG A 140 -33.84 5.05 6.63
CA ARG A 140 -35.14 5.53 6.12
C ARG A 140 -35.80 4.52 5.20
N ALA A 141 -35.09 3.99 4.21
CA ALA A 141 -35.63 3.01 3.28
C ALA A 141 -36.14 1.75 4.00
N ARG A 142 -35.38 1.25 4.98
CA ARG A 142 -35.78 0.08 5.77
C ARG A 142 -36.99 0.36 6.67
N TYR A 143 -37.05 1.55 7.28
CA TYR A 143 -38.19 1.96 8.09
C TYR A 143 -39.46 2.12 7.24
N GLU A 144 -39.35 2.76 6.07
CA GLU A 144 -40.45 2.88 5.11
C GLU A 144 -40.92 1.50 4.62
N ALA A 145 -40.00 0.55 4.42
CA ALA A 145 -40.30 -0.84 4.06
C ALA A 145 -40.98 -1.67 5.15
N GLY A 146 -41.05 -1.19 6.40
CA GLY A 146 -41.79 -1.87 7.47
C GLY A 146 -41.03 -2.11 8.76
N ALA A 147 -39.69 -1.99 8.76
CA ALA A 147 -38.87 -2.30 9.94
C ALA A 147 -39.20 -1.38 11.12
N THR A 148 -39.23 -1.93 12.33
CA THR A 148 -39.47 -1.13 13.54
C THR A 148 -38.18 -0.46 14.01
N VAL A 149 -38.30 0.61 14.79
CA VAL A 149 -37.12 1.32 15.33
C VAL A 149 -36.26 0.43 16.23
N PRO A 150 -36.83 -0.43 17.11
CA PRO A 150 -36.05 -1.43 17.85
C PRO A 150 -35.26 -2.38 16.95
N ASP A 151 -35.87 -2.95 15.90
CA ASP A 151 -35.19 -3.90 15.00
C ASP A 151 -34.01 -3.21 14.27
N LEU A 152 -34.22 -1.97 13.80
CA LEU A 152 -33.17 -1.17 13.16
C LEU A 152 -32.02 -0.82 14.13
N ALA A 153 -32.33 -0.62 15.40
CA ALA A 153 -31.35 -0.32 16.44
C ALA A 153 -30.47 -1.55 16.72
N GLU A 154 -31.07 -2.74 16.79
CA GLU A 154 -30.36 -4.01 16.97
C GLU A 154 -29.48 -4.33 15.75
N ASP A 155 -30.03 -4.28 14.54
CA ASP A 155 -29.32 -4.62 13.30
C ASP A 155 -28.14 -3.69 13.00
N CYS A 156 -28.24 -2.42 13.39
CA CYS A 156 -27.18 -1.43 13.16
C CYS A 156 -26.32 -1.18 14.42
N ASN A 157 -26.55 -1.92 15.51
CA ASN A 157 -25.89 -1.76 16.81
C ASN A 157 -25.87 -0.30 17.29
N TYR A 158 -27.01 0.37 17.19
CA TYR A 158 -27.22 1.74 17.66
C TYR A 158 -28.24 1.79 18.78
N SER A 159 -28.18 2.84 19.60
CA SER A 159 -29.28 3.10 20.54
C SER A 159 -30.55 3.50 19.79
N ILE A 160 -31.71 3.12 20.31
CA ILE A 160 -33.03 3.50 19.79
C ILE A 160 -33.12 5.03 19.59
N ALA A 161 -32.63 5.82 20.55
CA ALA A 161 -32.58 7.28 20.47
C ALA A 161 -31.73 7.79 19.29
N THR A 162 -30.62 7.10 18.98
CA THR A 162 -29.77 7.43 17.83
C THR A 162 -30.50 7.17 16.52
N VAL A 163 -31.21 6.04 16.41
CA VAL A 163 -32.01 5.72 15.22
C VAL A 163 -33.13 6.73 15.02
N TYR A 164 -33.87 7.11 16.08
CA TYR A 164 -34.89 8.17 15.99
C TYR A 164 -34.31 9.49 15.48
N ARG A 165 -33.16 9.91 16.02
CA ARG A 165 -32.49 11.14 15.57
C ARG A 165 -32.08 11.07 14.11
N LEU A 166 -31.55 9.93 13.65
CA LEU A 166 -31.14 9.73 12.25
C LEU A 166 -32.35 9.72 11.30
N LEU A 167 -33.46 9.08 11.69
CA LEU A 167 -34.71 9.09 10.92
C LEU A 167 -35.32 10.49 10.83
N HIS A 168 -35.30 11.24 11.93
CA HIS A 168 -35.74 12.64 11.92
C HIS A 168 -34.85 13.51 11.01
N GLN A 169 -33.53 13.30 11.05
CA GLN A 169 -32.59 13.97 10.14
C GLN A 169 -32.86 13.62 8.66
N ALA A 170 -33.38 12.42 8.38
CA ALA A 170 -33.80 12.00 7.03
C ALA A 170 -35.12 12.65 6.56
N GLY A 171 -35.80 13.39 7.43
CA GLY A 171 -37.15 13.91 7.19
C GLY A 171 -38.22 12.82 7.17
N THR A 172 -37.95 11.64 7.76
CA THR A 172 -38.90 10.53 7.78
C THR A 172 -40.12 10.90 8.63
N ARG A 173 -41.32 10.73 8.07
CA ARG A 173 -42.56 10.84 8.86
C ARG A 173 -42.63 9.64 9.81
N MET A 174 -42.53 9.93 11.10
CA MET A 174 -42.64 8.90 12.12
C MET A 174 -44.04 8.30 12.09
N ARG A 175 -44.12 6.97 12.06
CA ARG A 175 -45.40 6.28 12.23
C ARG A 175 -45.95 6.64 13.61
N PRO A 176 -47.27 6.80 13.75
CA PRO A 176 -47.90 6.96 15.06
C PRO A 176 -47.36 5.86 15.96
N GLN A 177 -46.99 6.20 17.20
CA GLN A 177 -46.69 5.20 18.20
C GLN A 177 -47.96 4.36 18.36
N HIS A 178 -48.04 3.25 17.62
CA HIS A 178 -48.87 2.16 18.03
C HIS A 178 -48.34 1.84 19.42
N ARG A 179 -49.18 2.11 20.43
CA ARG A 179 -48.96 1.61 21.78
C ARG A 179 -48.51 0.17 21.57
N HIS A 180 -47.26 -0.13 21.90
CA HIS A 180 -46.84 -1.49 22.10
C HIS A 180 -47.67 -1.94 23.32
N GLY A 181 -48.91 -2.35 23.06
CA GLY A 181 -49.63 -3.19 23.99
C GLY A 181 -48.74 -4.39 24.23
N PRO A 182 -48.60 -4.85 25.48
CA PRO A 182 -47.72 -5.96 25.78
C PRO A 182 -48.11 -7.09 24.83
N ALA A 183 -47.13 -7.61 24.10
CA ALA A 183 -47.31 -8.86 23.38
C ALA A 183 -47.73 -9.88 24.45
N HIS A 184 -49.01 -10.22 24.43
CA HIS A 184 -49.55 -11.30 25.23
C HIS A 184 -48.78 -12.53 24.75
N ASP A 185 -47.84 -13.00 25.55
CA ASP A 185 -47.17 -14.28 25.35
C ASP A 185 -48.21 -15.38 25.67
N PRO A 186 -48.79 -16.07 24.69
CA PRO A 186 -49.83 -17.06 24.94
C PRO A 186 -49.23 -18.44 24.77
N SER A 187 -48.25 -18.82 25.60
CA SER A 187 -47.99 -20.25 25.82
C SER A 187 -47.12 -20.49 27.05
N LYS A 188 -47.77 -20.57 28.21
CA LYS A 188 -47.38 -21.54 29.23
C LYS A 188 -48.60 -21.94 30.05
N ARG A 189 -49.08 -23.16 29.80
CA ARG A 189 -49.70 -24.09 30.76
C ARG A 189 -50.20 -25.35 30.04
N PRO A 190 -50.33 -26.50 30.72
CA PRO A 190 -49.79 -26.90 32.03
C PRO A 190 -48.56 -27.79 31.91
#